data_AF-A0AAN8PT43-F1
#
_entry.id   AF-A0AAN8PT43-F1
#
_cell.length_a   1.000
_cell.length_b   1.000
_cell.length_c   1.000
_cell.angle_alpha   90.00
_cell.angle_beta   90.00
_cell.angle_gamma   90.00
#
_symmetry.space_group_name_H-M   'P 1'
#
loop_
_entity.id
_entity.type
_entity.pdbx_description
1 polymer ?
#
loop_
_entity_poly.entity_id
_entity_poly.type
_entity_poly.pdbx_seq_one_letter_code
_entity_poly.pdbx_strand_id
1 'polypeptide(L)'
;MANVYDYVRAAAFLIGCIVLAFQNVNTWMIADGVMAAGFGVACILVPVMNFDMLVTGVTIDPLHVYFLREIGCTMVATAVLIYLVRNSKDRNVIKTVLYARTLALAVYTVRAIYAEWKFAGIFTNAHVWLEVFTSAVFLVVSSIQLVRYGMDLTARNTGSKVNRYFLYDTILTGVVAAIDILFPFFIFAFMNTRTNNLHQHVFASLGCMNLSAAFITWFARTFRFNEDKRAVIYYRVTGLSLILVCLLYGKMMEGLLPDLSDFIFALLGCLPLAFHVGGFIAMRDRRASSSTAGYNLRDRN
;
A
#
# COMPACT_ATOMS: atom_id res chain seq x y z
N MET A 1 8.53 -30.02 4.77
CA MET A 1 7.14 -30.42 4.45
C MET A 1 6.21 -29.56 5.30
N ALA A 2 5.07 -29.11 4.77
CA ALA A 2 4.08 -28.34 5.54
C ALA A 2 3.40 -29.23 6.59
N ASN A 3 3.12 -28.67 7.76
CA ASN A 3 2.43 -29.39 8.83
C ASN A 3 0.93 -29.48 8.53
N VAL A 4 0.23 -30.51 9.01
CA VAL A 4 -1.24 -30.63 8.92
C VAL A 4 -1.94 -29.36 9.40
N TYR A 5 -1.40 -28.71 10.44
CA TYR A 5 -1.93 -27.44 10.95
C TYR A 5 -1.87 -26.30 9.93
N ASP A 6 -0.88 -26.28 9.03
CA ASP A 6 -0.76 -25.23 8.00
C ASP A 6 -1.88 -25.39 6.96
N TYR A 7 -2.19 -26.62 6.56
CA TYR A 7 -3.31 -26.91 5.66
C TYR A 7 -4.66 -26.55 6.29
N VAL A 8 -4.85 -26.85 7.57
CA VAL A 8 -6.09 -26.50 8.30
C VAL A 8 -6.25 -24.98 8.38
N ARG A 9 -5.18 -24.24 8.70
CA ARG A 9 -5.19 -22.76 8.74
C ARG A 9 -5.49 -22.17 7.36
N ALA A 10 -4.84 -22.68 6.31
CA ALA A 10 -5.05 -22.24 4.93
C ALA A 10 -6.49 -22.50 4.47
N ALA A 11 -7.05 -23.67 4.79
CA ALA A 11 -8.44 -24.01 4.48
C ALA A 11 -9.43 -23.11 5.23
N ALA A 12 -9.22 -22.89 6.54
CA ALA A 12 -10.05 -22.00 7.34
C ALA A 12 -10.01 -20.56 6.81
N PHE A 13 -8.82 -20.07 6.45
CA PHE A 13 -8.63 -18.76 5.85
C PHE A 13 -9.36 -18.64 4.51
N LEU A 14 -9.21 -19.63 3.62
CA LEU A 14 -9.90 -19.67 2.33
C LEU A 14 -11.43 -19.66 2.51
N ILE A 15 -11.97 -20.49 3.40
CA ILE A 15 -13.40 -20.55 3.70
C ILE A 15 -13.89 -19.18 4.21
N GLY A 16 -13.15 -18.56 5.14
CA GLY A 16 -13.47 -17.22 5.64
C GLY A 16 -13.49 -16.18 4.52
N CYS A 17 -12.50 -16.19 3.63
CA CYS A 17 -12.43 -15.32 2.46
C CYS A 17 -13.58 -15.56 1.47
N ILE A 18 -13.97 -16.82 1.23
CA ILE A 18 -15.13 -17.17 0.41
C ILE A 18 -16.41 -16.58 1.01
N VAL A 19 -16.63 -16.76 2.32
CA VAL A 19 -17.80 -16.19 2.99
C VAL A 19 -17.82 -14.67 2.82
N LEU A 20 -16.69 -14.00 3.03
CA LEU A 20 -16.55 -12.55 2.87
C LEU A 20 -16.75 -12.08 1.42
N ALA A 21 -16.37 -12.88 0.41
CA ALA A 21 -16.54 -12.57 -1.00
C ALA A 21 -18.03 -12.41 -1.40
N PHE A 22 -18.92 -13.09 -0.69
CA PHE A 22 -20.35 -13.04 -0.93
C PHE A 22 -21.09 -12.03 -0.03
N GLN A 23 -20.43 -11.50 1.01
CA GLN A 23 -20.97 -10.40 1.82
C GLN A 23 -21.04 -9.08 1.05
N ASN A 24 -21.67 -8.07 1.68
CA ASN A 24 -21.69 -6.72 1.16
C ASN A 24 -20.26 -6.12 1.12
N VAL A 25 -20.07 -5.13 0.24
CA VAL A 25 -18.75 -4.51 0.01
C VAL A 25 -18.17 -3.85 1.26
N ASN A 26 -19.01 -3.30 2.13
CA ASN A 26 -18.55 -2.64 3.35
C ASN A 26 -17.96 -3.64 4.34
N THR A 27 -18.58 -4.81 4.50
CA THR A 27 -18.07 -5.91 5.31
C THR A 27 -16.72 -6.39 4.77
N TRP A 28 -16.60 -6.56 3.45
CA TRP A 28 -15.32 -6.89 2.82
C TRP A 28 -14.26 -5.81 3.09
N MET A 29 -14.58 -4.54 2.89
CA MET A 29 -13.65 -3.44 3.14
C MET A 29 -13.20 -3.39 4.60
N ILE A 30 -14.10 -3.61 5.56
CA ILE A 30 -13.71 -3.67 6.99
C ILE A 30 -12.75 -4.85 7.22
N ALA A 31 -13.05 -6.03 6.70
CA ALA A 31 -12.18 -7.19 6.84
C ALA A 31 -10.81 -6.95 6.19
N ASP A 32 -10.77 -6.42 4.96
CA ASP A 32 -9.54 -6.07 4.24
C ASP A 32 -8.72 -5.03 5.04
N GLY A 33 -9.37 -3.99 5.55
CA GLY A 33 -8.74 -2.96 6.38
C GLY A 33 -8.17 -3.51 7.69
N VAL A 34 -8.89 -4.38 8.40
CA VAL A 34 -8.41 -5.01 9.63
C VAL A 34 -7.22 -5.91 9.36
N MET A 35 -7.27 -6.72 8.29
CA MET A 35 -6.17 -7.59 7.92
C MET A 35 -4.93 -6.81 7.47
N ALA A 36 -5.11 -5.75 6.67
CA ALA A 36 -4.04 -4.86 6.28
C ALA A 36 -3.40 -4.15 7.49
N ALA A 37 -4.21 -3.67 8.43
CA ALA A 37 -3.70 -3.05 9.66
C ALA A 37 -2.97 -4.06 10.55
N GLY A 38 -3.55 -5.24 10.77
CA GLY A 38 -2.95 -6.27 11.63
C GLY A 38 -1.61 -6.75 11.10
N PHE A 39 -1.53 -7.07 9.80
CA PHE A 39 -0.27 -7.45 9.17
C PHE A 39 0.71 -6.27 9.11
N GLY A 40 0.24 -5.07 8.79
CA GLY A 40 1.09 -3.88 8.74
C GLY A 40 1.73 -3.54 10.08
N VAL A 41 0.97 -3.64 11.17
CA VAL A 41 1.48 -3.48 12.54
C VAL A 41 2.49 -4.57 12.89
N ALA A 42 2.26 -5.82 12.48
CA ALA A 42 3.21 -6.91 12.70
C ALA A 42 4.55 -6.65 11.96
N CYS A 43 4.50 -6.17 10.72
CA CYS A 43 5.70 -5.78 9.97
C CYS A 43 6.47 -4.61 10.63
N ILE A 44 5.75 -3.67 11.26
CA ILE A 44 6.37 -2.54 11.96
C ILE A 44 7.05 -2.98 13.26
N LEU A 45 6.30 -3.70 14.11
CA LEU A 45 6.71 -4.00 15.48
C LEU A 45 7.62 -5.21 15.61
N VAL A 46 7.43 -6.25 14.79
CA VAL A 46 8.18 -7.52 14.87
C VAL A 46 8.72 -7.96 13.49
N PRO A 47 9.49 -7.11 12.78
CA PRO A 47 9.98 -7.40 11.44
C PRO A 47 10.89 -8.63 11.36
N VAL A 48 11.77 -8.83 12.36
CA VAL A 48 12.71 -9.97 12.38
C VAL A 48 11.94 -11.29 12.49
N MET A 49 10.94 -11.37 13.37
CA MET A 49 10.10 -12.56 13.50
C MET A 49 9.36 -12.89 12.20
N ASN A 50 8.94 -11.88 11.44
CA ASN A 50 8.35 -12.11 10.12
C ASN A 50 9.38 -12.72 9.15
N PHE A 51 10.60 -12.18 9.09
CA PHE A 51 11.64 -12.77 8.25
C PHE A 51 12.01 -14.20 8.68
N ASP A 52 12.16 -14.46 9.98
CA ASP A 52 12.50 -15.80 10.48
C ASP A 52 11.47 -16.87 10.09
N MET A 53 10.21 -16.46 9.91
CA MET A 53 9.18 -17.36 9.37
C MET A 53 9.33 -17.56 7.86
N LEU A 54 9.59 -16.48 7.11
CA LEU A 54 9.46 -16.45 5.65
C LEU A 54 10.73 -16.90 4.91
N VAL A 55 11.91 -16.74 5.51
CA VAL A 55 13.19 -17.02 4.85
C VAL A 55 14.10 -17.91 5.69
N THR A 56 14.99 -18.62 5.02
CA THR A 56 16.00 -19.50 5.62
C THR A 56 17.36 -19.27 4.95
N GLY A 57 18.45 -19.43 5.70
CA GLY A 57 19.82 -19.37 5.17
C GLY A 57 20.27 -17.98 4.71
N VAL A 58 19.58 -16.91 5.10
CA VAL A 58 19.93 -15.52 4.79
C VAL A 58 20.12 -14.74 6.10
N THR A 59 21.23 -14.01 6.20
CA THR A 59 21.45 -13.07 7.30
C THR A 59 20.57 -11.84 7.08
N ILE A 60 19.67 -11.58 8.03
CA ILE A 60 18.83 -10.39 8.03
C ILE A 60 19.65 -9.21 8.54
N ASP A 61 19.77 -8.19 7.70
CA ASP A 61 20.46 -6.95 8.03
C ASP A 61 19.46 -5.79 8.24
N PRO A 62 19.93 -4.62 8.72
CA PRO A 62 19.09 -3.46 8.97
C PRO A 62 18.24 -2.97 7.78
N LEU A 63 18.71 -3.15 6.55
CA LEU A 63 18.03 -2.64 5.36
C LEU A 63 16.80 -3.49 5.03
N HIS A 64 16.88 -4.81 5.24
CA HIS A 64 15.70 -5.69 5.18
C HIS A 64 14.62 -5.26 6.16
N VAL A 65 15.01 -5.01 7.41
CA VAL A 65 14.11 -4.58 8.49
C VAL A 65 13.43 -3.27 8.12
N TYR A 66 14.21 -2.31 7.62
CA TYR A 66 13.69 -1.01 7.18
C TYR A 66 12.63 -1.16 6.08
N PHE A 67 12.91 -1.89 4.99
CA PHE A 67 11.95 -2.06 3.90
C PHE A 67 10.69 -2.81 4.33
N LEU A 68 10.81 -3.81 5.21
CA LEU A 68 9.63 -4.50 5.72
C LEU A 68 8.75 -3.56 6.56
N ARG A 69 9.35 -2.66 7.36
CA ARG A 69 8.61 -1.62 8.08
C ARG A 69 7.92 -0.64 7.13
N GLU A 70 8.56 -0.26 6.01
CA GLU A 70 7.92 0.57 4.99
C GLU A 70 6.68 -0.09 4.40
N ILE A 71 6.76 -1.39 4.05
CA ILE A 71 5.59 -2.18 3.63
C ILE A 71 4.51 -2.10 4.72
N GLY A 72 4.87 -2.34 5.98
CA GLY A 72 3.93 -2.25 7.10
C GLY A 72 3.23 -0.89 7.22
N CYS A 73 3.98 0.21 7.06
CA CYS A 73 3.45 1.57 7.07
C CYS A 73 2.46 1.80 5.93
N THR A 74 2.76 1.33 4.72
CA THR A 74 1.84 1.45 3.57
C THR A 74 0.54 0.66 3.77
N MET A 75 0.60 -0.49 4.45
CA MET A 75 -0.57 -1.30 4.76
C MET A 75 -1.45 -0.68 5.85
N VAL A 76 -0.85 -0.13 6.91
CA VAL A 76 -1.58 0.64 7.93
C VAL A 76 -2.23 1.88 7.31
N ALA A 77 -1.52 2.61 6.45
CA ALA A 77 -2.09 3.75 5.74
C ALA A 77 -3.27 3.33 4.86
N THR A 78 -3.17 2.20 4.15
CA THR A 78 -4.25 1.65 3.33
C THR A 78 -5.47 1.31 4.20
N ALA A 79 -5.29 0.74 5.39
CA ALA A 79 -6.37 0.51 6.33
C ALA A 79 -7.05 1.81 6.77
N VAL A 80 -6.28 2.88 7.02
CA VAL A 80 -6.82 4.21 7.32
C VAL A 80 -7.64 4.75 6.16
N LEU A 81 -7.16 4.62 4.91
CA LEU A 81 -7.94 5.03 3.73
C LEU A 81 -9.28 4.30 3.68
N ILE A 82 -9.24 2.97 3.74
CA ILE A 82 -10.41 2.09 3.73
C ILE A 82 -11.39 2.51 4.83
N TYR A 83 -10.89 2.73 6.04
CA TYR A 83 -11.69 3.17 7.16
C TYR A 83 -12.42 4.49 6.83
N LEU A 84 -11.71 5.48 6.29
CA LEU A 84 -12.28 6.80 6.02
C LEU A 84 -13.29 6.80 4.86
N VAL A 85 -13.11 5.94 3.85
CA VAL A 85 -13.91 5.98 2.62
C VAL A 85 -14.99 4.90 2.50
N ARG A 86 -14.99 3.87 3.36
CA ARG A 86 -15.95 2.74 3.27
C ARG A 86 -17.41 3.15 3.26
N ASN A 87 -17.75 4.27 3.90
CA ASN A 87 -19.13 4.77 3.98
C ASN A 87 -19.41 5.89 2.96
N SER A 88 -18.53 6.08 1.97
CA SER A 88 -18.74 7.12 0.96
C SER A 88 -20.00 6.85 0.14
N LYS A 89 -20.78 7.91 -0.08
CA LYS A 89 -21.94 7.89 -0.99
C LYS A 89 -21.51 7.89 -2.47
N ASP A 90 -20.25 8.18 -2.76
CA ASP A 90 -19.70 8.14 -4.12
C ASP A 90 -19.21 6.72 -4.45
N ARG A 91 -19.96 6.02 -5.30
CA ARG A 91 -19.61 4.67 -5.74
C ARG A 91 -18.22 4.60 -6.40
N ASN A 92 -17.76 5.67 -7.05
CA ASN A 92 -16.44 5.67 -7.70
C ASN A 92 -15.30 5.54 -6.69
N VAL A 93 -15.48 6.00 -5.46
CA VAL A 93 -14.48 5.90 -4.39
C VAL A 93 -14.28 4.45 -4.00
N ILE A 94 -15.37 3.74 -3.73
CA ILE A 94 -15.35 2.32 -3.37
C ILE A 94 -14.75 1.49 -4.52
N LYS A 95 -15.20 1.73 -5.76
CA LYS A 95 -14.64 1.08 -6.96
C LYS A 95 -13.14 1.34 -7.09
N THR A 96 -12.69 2.56 -6.83
CA THR A 96 -11.27 2.94 -6.92
C THR A 96 -10.42 2.16 -5.92
N VAL A 97 -10.88 2.03 -4.68
CA VAL A 97 -10.18 1.23 -3.66
C VAL A 97 -10.11 -0.23 -4.11
N LEU A 98 -11.23 -0.83 -4.51
CA LEU A 98 -11.27 -2.23 -4.98
C LEU A 98 -10.37 -2.45 -6.20
N TYR A 99 -10.38 -1.52 -7.16
CA TYR A 99 -9.57 -1.58 -8.37
C TYR A 99 -8.07 -1.49 -8.06
N ALA A 100 -7.68 -0.50 -7.25
CA ALA A 100 -6.29 -0.33 -6.84
C ALA A 100 -5.78 -1.53 -6.03
N ARG A 101 -6.59 -2.05 -5.09
CA ARG A 101 -6.28 -3.27 -4.33
C ARG A 101 -6.10 -4.48 -5.25
N THR A 102 -7.02 -4.69 -6.18
CA THR A 102 -6.96 -5.79 -7.15
C THR A 102 -5.69 -5.74 -7.98
N LEU A 103 -5.35 -4.59 -8.56
CA LEU A 103 -4.13 -4.45 -9.37
C LEU A 103 -2.86 -4.63 -8.54
N ALA A 104 -2.77 -4.03 -7.36
CA ALA A 104 -1.60 -4.15 -6.51
C ALA A 104 -1.39 -5.60 -6.04
N LEU A 105 -2.48 -6.28 -5.64
CA LEU A 105 -2.42 -7.70 -5.28
C LEU A 105 -2.05 -8.58 -6.47
N ALA A 106 -2.52 -8.27 -7.69
CA ALA A 106 -2.15 -9.03 -8.89
C ALA A 106 -0.64 -8.94 -9.14
N VAL A 107 -0.08 -7.73 -9.15
CA VAL A 107 1.35 -7.52 -9.38
C VAL A 107 2.19 -8.12 -8.23
N TYR A 108 1.75 -7.94 -6.97
CA TYR A 108 2.42 -8.52 -5.81
C TYR A 108 2.40 -10.05 -5.83
N THR A 109 1.27 -10.68 -6.19
CA THR A 109 1.16 -12.14 -6.30
C THR A 109 2.13 -12.68 -7.35
N VAL A 110 2.18 -12.05 -8.54
CA VAL A 110 3.13 -12.41 -9.59
C VAL A 110 4.57 -12.23 -9.12
N ARG A 111 4.86 -11.16 -8.38
CA ARG A 111 6.19 -10.91 -7.81
C ARG A 111 6.59 -11.98 -6.80
N ALA A 112 5.70 -12.36 -5.88
CA ALA A 112 5.96 -13.39 -4.89
C ALA A 112 6.19 -14.77 -5.53
N ILE A 113 5.41 -15.13 -6.56
CA ILE A 113 5.63 -16.36 -7.34
C ILE A 113 6.99 -16.32 -8.06
N TYR A 114 7.33 -15.18 -8.67
CA TYR A 114 8.62 -15.03 -9.34
C TYR A 114 9.79 -15.15 -8.35
N ALA A 115 9.65 -14.61 -7.14
CA ALA A 115 10.66 -14.69 -6.10
C ALA A 115 10.90 -16.16 -5.67
N GLU A 116 9.83 -16.94 -5.49
CA GLU A 116 9.90 -18.38 -5.23
C GLU A 116 10.65 -19.14 -6.34
N TRP A 117 10.34 -18.82 -7.60
CA TRP A 117 10.98 -19.49 -8.74
C TRP A 117 12.44 -19.13 -8.91
N LYS A 118 12.77 -17.83 -8.80
CA LYS A 118 14.12 -17.34 -9.08
C LYS A 118 15.08 -17.54 -7.91
N PHE A 119 14.57 -17.49 -6.69
CA PHE A 119 15.35 -17.55 -5.46
C PHE A 119 15.02 -18.80 -4.64
N ALA A 120 14.76 -19.91 -5.36
CA ALA A 120 14.43 -21.20 -4.77
C ALA A 120 15.48 -21.60 -3.70
N GLY A 121 14.99 -21.99 -2.53
CA GLY A 121 15.82 -22.37 -1.39
C GLY A 121 16.07 -21.27 -0.36
N ILE A 122 15.77 -20.00 -0.67
CA ILE A 122 15.75 -18.92 0.34
C ILE A 122 14.41 -18.89 1.08
N PHE A 123 13.30 -19.04 0.36
CA PHE A 123 11.97 -18.94 0.93
C PHE A 123 11.51 -20.25 1.56
N THR A 124 10.84 -20.14 2.70
CA THR A 124 10.26 -21.28 3.41
C THR A 124 8.85 -21.58 2.88
N ASN A 125 8.28 -22.72 3.29
CA ASN A 125 6.86 -23.00 3.02
C ASN A 125 5.93 -21.92 3.61
N ALA A 126 6.34 -21.22 4.65
CA ALA A 126 5.54 -20.15 5.23
C ALA A 126 5.42 -18.96 4.28
N HIS A 127 6.44 -18.66 3.46
CA HIS A 127 6.33 -17.63 2.43
C HIS A 127 5.30 -18.01 1.35
N VAL A 128 5.28 -19.27 0.90
CA VAL A 128 4.25 -19.76 -0.02
C VAL A 128 2.84 -19.58 0.57
N TRP A 129 2.62 -19.96 1.83
CA TRP A 129 1.29 -19.87 2.44
C TRP A 129 0.89 -18.45 2.85
N LEU A 130 1.82 -17.67 3.42
CA LEU A 130 1.52 -16.35 3.97
C LEU A 130 1.58 -15.25 2.92
N GLU A 131 2.48 -15.31 1.95
CA GLU A 131 2.58 -14.30 0.89
C GLU A 131 1.82 -14.73 -0.36
N VAL A 132 2.23 -15.84 -1.00
CA VAL A 132 1.68 -16.24 -2.31
C VAL A 132 0.20 -16.62 -2.21
N PHE A 133 -0.14 -17.55 -1.32
CA PHE A 133 -1.52 -18.03 -1.19
C PHE A 133 -2.45 -16.93 -0.65
N THR A 134 -2.08 -16.23 0.43
CA THR A 134 -2.88 -15.13 0.97
C THR A 134 -3.14 -14.04 -0.07
N SER A 135 -2.11 -13.60 -0.79
CA SER A 135 -2.27 -12.55 -1.81
C SER A 135 -3.13 -13.01 -2.98
N ALA A 136 -2.99 -14.25 -3.44
CA ALA A 136 -3.84 -14.83 -4.48
C ALA A 136 -5.31 -14.93 -4.05
N VAL A 137 -5.58 -15.39 -2.81
CA VAL A 137 -6.95 -15.45 -2.28
C VAL A 137 -7.54 -14.04 -2.15
N PHE A 138 -6.79 -13.09 -1.59
CA PHE A 138 -7.24 -11.69 -1.48
C PHE A 138 -7.46 -11.04 -2.85
N LEU A 139 -6.64 -11.36 -3.85
CA LEU A 139 -6.82 -10.92 -5.23
C LEU A 139 -8.15 -11.41 -5.79
N VAL A 140 -8.45 -12.70 -5.64
CA VAL A 140 -9.70 -13.30 -6.13
C VAL A 140 -10.90 -12.64 -5.45
N VAL A 141 -10.88 -12.50 -4.12
CA VAL A 141 -11.99 -11.89 -3.39
C VAL A 141 -12.17 -10.41 -3.76
N SER A 142 -11.08 -9.65 -3.87
CA SER A 142 -11.12 -8.25 -4.31
C SER A 142 -11.70 -8.13 -5.72
N SER A 143 -11.33 -9.04 -6.62
CA SER A 143 -11.82 -9.09 -8.00
C SER A 143 -13.31 -9.41 -8.05
N ILE A 144 -13.80 -10.37 -7.25
CA ILE A 144 -15.23 -10.70 -7.15
C ILE A 144 -16.01 -9.48 -6.66
N GLN A 145 -15.52 -8.80 -5.61
CA GLN A 145 -16.15 -7.60 -5.07
C GLN A 145 -16.16 -6.45 -6.10
N LEU A 146 -15.06 -6.26 -6.85
CA LEU A 146 -14.97 -5.28 -7.92
C LEU A 146 -15.98 -5.55 -9.05
N VAL A 147 -16.09 -6.80 -9.50
CA VAL A 147 -17.06 -7.19 -10.54
C VAL A 147 -18.49 -6.97 -10.05
N ARG A 148 -18.82 -7.37 -8.81
CA ARG A 148 -20.15 -7.18 -8.22
C ARG A 148 -20.53 -5.70 -8.05
N TYR A 149 -19.56 -4.85 -7.72
CA TYR A 149 -19.77 -3.42 -7.49
C TYR A 149 -19.67 -2.58 -8.79
N GLY A 150 -19.13 -3.17 -9.86
CA GLY A 150 -19.05 -2.63 -11.21
C GLY A 150 -17.70 -2.00 -11.54
N MET A 151 -17.17 -2.30 -12.73
CA MET A 151 -15.84 -1.86 -13.18
C MET A 151 -15.83 -0.44 -13.80
N ASP A 152 -17.00 0.10 -14.16
CA ASP A 152 -17.06 1.40 -14.84
C ASP A 152 -16.67 2.53 -13.89
N LEU A 153 -15.56 3.19 -14.22
CA LEU A 153 -15.08 4.40 -13.56
C LEU A 153 -15.39 5.59 -14.47
N THR A 154 -16.56 6.20 -14.27
CA THR A 154 -16.95 7.39 -15.04
C THR A 154 -16.18 8.60 -14.54
N ALA A 155 -15.34 9.19 -15.38
CA ALA A 155 -14.58 10.39 -15.06
C ALA A 155 -15.29 11.65 -15.58
N ARG A 156 -15.53 12.63 -14.70
CA ARG A 156 -15.58 14.04 -15.09
C ARG A 156 -14.34 14.73 -14.52
N ASN A 157 -13.31 14.85 -15.34
CA ASN A 157 -12.09 15.51 -14.93
C ASN A 157 -12.36 17.02 -14.88
N THR A 158 -12.37 17.59 -13.67
CA THR A 158 -12.51 19.04 -13.49
C THR A 158 -11.13 19.68 -13.37
N GLY A 159 -10.91 20.85 -13.98
CA GLY A 159 -9.61 21.56 -13.99
C GLY A 159 -9.14 22.16 -12.65
N SER A 160 -9.52 21.57 -11.52
CA SER A 160 -9.20 22.11 -10.19
C SER A 160 -7.72 21.95 -9.80
N LYS A 161 -7.20 22.86 -8.94
CA LYS A 161 -5.83 22.75 -8.38
C LYS A 161 -5.61 21.40 -7.68
N VAL A 162 -6.61 20.91 -6.96
CA VAL A 162 -6.60 19.60 -6.29
C VAL A 162 -6.43 18.46 -7.30
N ASN A 163 -7.10 18.52 -8.44
CA ASN A 163 -6.95 17.49 -9.48
C ASN A 163 -5.58 17.52 -10.14
N ARG A 164 -4.95 18.70 -10.27
CA ARG A 164 -3.56 18.83 -10.71
C ARG A 164 -2.58 18.23 -9.70
N TYR A 165 -2.78 18.49 -8.41
CA TYR A 165 -2.01 17.86 -7.34
C TYR A 165 -2.06 16.32 -7.44
N PHE A 166 -3.27 15.74 -7.56
CA PHE A 166 -3.42 14.29 -7.70
C PHE A 166 -2.79 13.72 -8.98
N LEU A 167 -2.81 14.49 -10.08
CA LEU A 167 -2.11 14.09 -11.31
C LEU A 167 -0.58 14.01 -11.08
N TYR A 168 0.02 15.04 -10.49
CA TYR A 168 1.45 15.03 -10.19
C TYR A 168 1.81 13.93 -9.20
N ASP A 169 1.00 13.73 -8.16
CA ASP A 169 1.17 12.63 -7.21
C ASP A 169 1.12 11.25 -7.88
N THR A 170 0.18 11.07 -8.82
CA THR A 170 0.08 9.82 -9.60
C THR A 170 1.34 9.58 -10.39
N ILE A 171 1.83 10.60 -11.12
CA ILE A 171 3.00 10.46 -11.98
C ILE A 171 4.22 10.13 -11.12
N LEU A 172 4.45 10.90 -10.05
CA LEU A 172 5.60 10.70 -9.16
C LEU A 172 5.56 9.31 -8.53
N THR A 173 4.44 8.94 -7.92
CA THR A 173 4.31 7.63 -7.26
C THR A 173 4.37 6.48 -8.27
N GLY A 174 3.73 6.64 -9.43
CA GLY A 174 3.68 5.60 -10.45
C GLY A 174 5.04 5.32 -11.07
N VAL A 175 5.84 6.35 -11.32
CA VAL A 175 7.22 6.20 -11.80
C VAL A 175 8.10 5.53 -10.74
N VAL A 176 8.03 5.97 -9.49
CA VAL A 176 8.79 5.35 -8.39
C VAL A 176 8.39 3.88 -8.23
N ALA A 177 7.09 3.58 -8.15
CA ALA A 177 6.59 2.21 -8.05
C ALA A 177 7.07 1.33 -9.21
N ALA A 178 7.05 1.85 -10.44
CA ALA A 178 7.53 1.10 -11.60
C ALA A 178 9.04 0.80 -11.52
N ILE A 179 9.85 1.75 -11.05
CA ILE A 179 11.28 1.56 -10.84
C ILE A 179 11.52 0.52 -9.74
N ASP A 180 10.83 0.62 -8.60
CA ASP A 180 10.97 -0.31 -7.48
C ASP A 180 10.65 -1.76 -7.91
N ILE A 181 9.61 -1.94 -8.73
CA ILE A 181 9.17 -3.25 -9.22
C ILE A 181 10.11 -3.83 -10.28
N LEU A 182 10.43 -3.05 -11.32
CA LEU A 182 11.14 -3.54 -12.51
C LEU A 182 12.66 -3.50 -12.35
N PHE A 183 13.16 -2.57 -11.55
CA PHE A 183 14.55 -2.15 -11.52
C PHE A 183 15.13 -2.02 -10.08
N PRO A 184 14.81 -2.90 -9.13
CA PRO A 184 15.27 -2.76 -7.73
C PRO A 184 16.80 -2.75 -7.63
N PHE A 185 17.50 -3.50 -8.49
CA PHE A 185 18.96 -3.56 -8.49
C PHE A 185 19.63 -2.23 -8.88
N PHE A 186 18.99 -1.42 -9.73
CA PHE A 186 19.55 -0.13 -10.13
C PHE A 186 19.60 0.83 -8.94
N ILE A 187 18.55 0.84 -8.12
CA ILE A 187 18.50 1.64 -6.89
C ILE A 187 19.63 1.24 -5.93
N PHE A 188 19.82 -0.06 -5.72
CA PHE A 188 20.90 -0.55 -4.85
C PHE A 188 22.30 -0.26 -5.40
N ALA A 189 22.48 -0.27 -6.72
CA ALA A 189 23.74 0.12 -7.33
C ALA A 189 24.08 1.60 -7.04
N PHE A 190 23.08 2.49 -7.00
CA PHE A 190 23.28 3.88 -6.60
C PHE A 190 23.62 4.05 -5.11
N MET A 191 23.08 3.20 -4.24
CA MET A 191 23.35 3.25 -2.80
C MET A 191 24.74 2.69 -2.43
N ASN A 192 25.41 1.99 -3.37
CA ASN A 192 26.67 1.27 -3.12
C ASN A 192 26.57 0.26 -1.95
N THR A 193 25.35 -0.19 -1.64
CA THR A 193 25.08 -1.16 -0.58
C THR A 193 25.16 -2.58 -1.15
N ARG A 194 25.82 -3.49 -0.45
CA ARG A 194 25.77 -4.92 -0.80
C ARG A 194 24.36 -5.45 -0.52
N THR A 195 23.63 -5.76 -1.57
CA THR A 195 22.27 -6.32 -1.46
C THR A 195 22.22 -7.75 -1.95
N ASN A 196 21.33 -8.52 -1.34
CA ASN A 196 21.04 -9.89 -1.72
C ASN A 196 19.68 -9.97 -2.44
N ASN A 197 19.29 -11.17 -2.84
CA ASN A 197 18.01 -11.40 -3.53
C ASN A 197 16.78 -11.05 -2.68
N LEU A 198 16.87 -11.18 -1.35
CA LEU A 198 15.79 -10.86 -0.44
C LEU A 198 15.52 -9.35 -0.40
N HIS A 199 16.56 -8.51 -0.39
CA HIS A 199 16.40 -7.06 -0.55
C HIS A 199 15.61 -6.70 -1.80
N GLN A 200 15.97 -7.30 -2.93
CA GLN A 200 15.28 -7.05 -4.20
C GLN A 200 13.83 -7.52 -4.15
N HIS A 201 13.51 -8.61 -3.45
CA HIS A 201 12.14 -9.08 -3.26
C HIS A 201 11.31 -8.08 -2.43
N VAL A 202 11.81 -7.72 -1.25
CA VAL A 202 11.09 -6.84 -0.32
C VAL A 202 10.93 -5.44 -0.91
N PHE A 203 11.97 -4.89 -1.56
CA PHE A 203 11.89 -3.58 -2.19
C PHE A 203 10.91 -3.54 -3.37
N ALA A 204 10.92 -4.56 -4.23
CA ALA A 204 9.92 -4.67 -5.30
C ALA A 204 8.50 -4.87 -4.75
N SER A 205 8.36 -5.54 -3.61
CA SER A 205 7.06 -5.73 -2.93
C SER A 205 6.52 -4.40 -2.40
N LEU A 206 7.37 -3.53 -1.86
CA LEU A 206 7.01 -2.14 -1.54
C LEU A 206 6.53 -1.39 -2.79
N GLY A 207 7.24 -1.53 -3.91
CA GLY A 207 6.83 -0.96 -5.19
C GLY A 207 5.42 -1.40 -5.62
N CYS A 208 5.07 -2.67 -5.42
CA CYS A 208 3.71 -3.17 -5.69
C CYS A 208 2.64 -2.46 -4.84
N MET A 209 2.94 -2.17 -3.56
CA MET A 209 2.03 -1.42 -2.69
C MET A 209 1.92 0.05 -3.11
N ASN A 210 3.03 0.67 -3.52
CA ASN A 210 3.06 2.04 -4.04
C ASN A 210 2.28 2.18 -5.36
N LEU A 211 2.23 1.14 -6.18
CA LEU A 211 1.41 1.11 -7.38
C LEU A 211 -0.08 1.29 -7.06
N SER A 212 -0.57 0.65 -5.99
CA SER A 212 -1.94 0.86 -5.47
C SER A 212 -2.20 2.35 -5.21
N ALA A 213 -1.24 3.00 -4.58
CA ALA A 213 -1.34 4.40 -4.18
C ALA A 213 -1.43 5.33 -5.40
N ALA A 214 -0.65 5.04 -6.45
CA ALA A 214 -0.72 5.76 -7.73
C ALA A 214 -2.11 5.63 -8.38
N PHE A 215 -2.70 4.42 -8.40
CA PHE A 215 -4.05 4.24 -8.93
C PHE A 215 -5.12 4.97 -8.10
N ILE A 216 -5.00 4.92 -6.76
CA ILE A 216 -5.92 5.65 -5.88
C ILE A 216 -5.90 7.14 -6.22
N THR A 217 -4.71 7.75 -6.38
CA THR A 217 -4.63 9.19 -6.65
C THR A 217 -4.99 9.55 -8.09
N TRP A 218 -4.76 8.66 -9.05
CA TRP A 218 -5.22 8.81 -10.43
C TRP A 218 -6.75 8.96 -10.48
N PHE A 219 -7.47 8.11 -9.77
CA PHE A 219 -8.93 8.12 -9.75
C PHE A 219 -9.50 9.11 -8.72
N ALA A 220 -8.74 9.52 -7.70
CA ALA A 220 -9.19 10.56 -6.75
C ALA A 220 -9.61 11.88 -7.42
N ARG A 221 -9.11 12.15 -8.63
CA ARG A 221 -9.51 13.30 -9.45
C ARG A 221 -10.99 13.28 -9.83
N THR A 222 -11.59 12.10 -9.96
CA THR A 222 -12.99 11.88 -10.35
C THR A 222 -13.96 11.90 -9.17
N PHE A 223 -13.44 11.88 -7.93
CA PHE A 223 -14.28 11.86 -6.74
C PHE A 223 -15.17 13.09 -6.66
N ARG A 224 -16.45 12.88 -6.38
CA ARG A 224 -17.45 13.93 -6.26
C ARG A 224 -17.23 14.76 -5.00
N PHE A 225 -16.97 14.11 -3.88
CA PHE A 225 -16.90 14.76 -2.57
C PHE A 225 -15.47 15.15 -2.17
N ASN A 226 -15.37 16.29 -1.50
CA ASN A 226 -14.09 16.81 -1.02
C ASN A 226 -13.56 16.02 0.18
N GLU A 227 -14.45 15.37 0.93
CA GLU A 227 -14.12 14.50 2.05
C GLU A 227 -13.34 13.27 1.57
N ASP A 228 -13.78 12.63 0.49
CA ASP A 228 -13.09 11.48 -0.10
C ASP A 228 -11.71 11.86 -0.65
N LYS A 229 -11.61 13.03 -1.30
CA LYS A 229 -10.31 13.59 -1.73
C LYS A 229 -9.39 13.86 -0.54
N ARG A 230 -9.94 14.36 0.57
CA ARG A 230 -9.19 14.57 1.81
C ARG A 230 -8.72 13.26 2.42
N ALA A 231 -9.53 12.21 2.39
CA ALA A 231 -9.14 10.88 2.85
C ALA A 231 -7.93 10.34 2.09
N VAL A 232 -7.84 10.57 0.77
CA VAL A 232 -6.67 10.22 -0.03
C VAL A 232 -5.41 10.98 0.39
N ILE A 233 -5.52 12.26 0.75
CA ILE A 233 -4.39 13.04 1.27
C ILE A 233 -3.97 12.51 2.66
N TYR A 234 -4.93 12.24 3.54
CA TYR A 234 -4.65 11.65 4.86
C TYR A 234 -3.95 10.30 4.75
N TYR A 235 -4.39 9.45 3.82
CA TYR A 235 -3.73 8.20 3.49
C TYR A 235 -2.24 8.40 3.18
N ARG A 236 -1.91 9.30 2.25
CA ARG A 236 -0.53 9.60 1.87
C ARG A 236 0.32 10.11 3.03
N VAL A 237 -0.21 11.09 3.76
CA VAL A 237 0.48 11.71 4.89
C VAL A 237 0.69 10.70 6.01
N THR A 238 -0.29 9.85 6.30
CA THR A 238 -0.18 8.81 7.32
C THR A 238 0.93 7.83 6.97
N GLY A 239 0.95 7.30 5.75
CA GLY A 239 1.98 6.34 5.31
C GLY A 239 3.38 6.91 5.44
N LEU A 240 3.62 8.11 4.89
CA LEU A 240 4.95 8.72 4.93
C LEU A 240 5.37 9.19 6.32
N SER A 241 4.41 9.62 7.15
CA SER A 241 4.69 9.99 8.54
C SER A 241 5.09 8.77 9.35
N LEU A 242 4.42 7.62 9.16
CA LEU A 242 4.80 6.36 9.80
C LEU A 242 6.18 5.87 9.31
N ILE A 243 6.46 5.97 8.01
CA ILE A 243 7.78 5.64 7.44
C ILE A 243 8.86 6.51 8.09
N LEU A 244 8.65 7.83 8.15
CA LEU A 244 9.60 8.74 8.79
C LEU A 244 9.81 8.42 10.27
N VAL A 245 8.75 8.10 11.01
CA VAL A 245 8.84 7.68 12.41
C VAL A 245 9.64 6.39 12.53
N CYS A 246 9.39 5.38 11.68
CA CYS A 246 10.14 4.13 11.67
C CYS A 246 11.62 4.33 11.32
N LEU A 247 11.91 5.23 10.37
CA LEU A 247 13.27 5.60 9.98
C LEU A 247 14.02 6.25 11.16
N LEU A 248 13.42 7.26 11.78
CA LEU A 248 14.05 8.00 12.89
C LEU A 248 14.21 7.12 14.12
N TYR A 249 13.17 6.39 14.51
CA TYR A 249 13.22 5.44 15.62
C TYR A 249 14.28 4.36 15.36
N GLY A 250 14.26 3.75 14.17
CA GLY A 250 15.23 2.75 13.76
C GLY A 250 16.67 3.24 13.83
N LYS A 251 16.94 4.43 13.29
CA LYS A 251 18.28 5.04 13.32
C LYS A 251 18.74 5.38 14.75
N MET A 252 17.86 5.95 15.57
CA MET A 252 18.21 6.45 16.91
C MET A 252 18.28 5.36 17.98
N MET A 253 17.37 4.38 17.92
CA MET A 253 17.18 3.40 19.01
C MET A 253 17.75 2.03 18.68
N GLU A 254 17.76 1.64 17.40
CA GLU A 254 18.15 0.29 16.95
C GLU A 254 19.43 0.29 16.11
N GLY A 255 19.97 1.46 15.78
CA GLY A 255 21.13 1.58 14.90
C GLY A 255 20.87 1.15 13.45
N LEU A 256 19.60 1.20 12.99
CA LEU A 256 19.28 0.89 11.59
C LEU A 256 19.94 1.88 10.64
N LEU A 257 20.33 1.40 9.45
CA LEU A 257 21.01 2.17 8.40
C LEU A 257 22.25 2.91 8.96
N PRO A 258 23.26 2.17 9.46
CA PRO A 258 24.43 2.78 10.09
C PRO A 258 25.16 3.72 9.13
N ASP A 259 25.23 3.34 7.85
CA ASP A 259 25.84 4.13 6.78
C ASP A 259 25.04 5.41 6.51
N LEU A 260 25.75 6.54 6.47
CA LEU A 260 25.15 7.85 6.28
C LEU A 260 24.48 7.97 4.89
N SER A 261 25.04 7.32 3.87
CA SER A 261 24.47 7.28 2.51
C SER A 261 23.07 6.67 2.51
N ASP A 262 22.91 5.53 3.18
CA ASP A 262 21.66 4.78 3.21
C ASP A 262 20.60 5.53 4.01
N PHE A 263 21.01 6.18 5.11
CA PHE A 263 20.15 7.05 5.89
C PHE A 263 19.69 8.29 5.10
N ILE A 264 20.60 8.97 4.39
CA ILE A 264 20.25 10.12 3.54
C ILE A 264 19.28 9.67 2.44
N PHE A 265 19.55 8.54 1.80
CA PHE A 265 18.67 7.99 0.77
C PHE A 265 17.26 7.71 1.30
N ALA A 266 17.14 7.06 2.46
CA ALA A 266 15.87 6.81 3.13
C ALA A 266 15.13 8.13 3.48
N LEU A 267 15.87 9.14 3.94
CA LEU A 267 15.31 10.47 4.23
C LEU A 267 14.80 11.17 2.97
N LEU A 268 15.50 11.03 1.83
CA LEU A 268 15.04 11.55 0.54
C LEU A 268 13.72 10.89 0.12
N GLY A 269 13.53 9.60 0.43
CA GLY A 269 12.26 8.89 0.26
C GLY A 269 11.09 9.50 1.04
N CYS A 270 11.37 10.26 2.12
CA CYS A 270 10.37 10.96 2.92
C CYS A 270 10.07 12.39 2.44
N LEU A 271 10.85 12.96 1.51
CA LEU A 271 10.60 14.30 0.94
C LEU A 271 9.20 14.51 0.37
N PRO A 272 8.52 13.51 -0.23
CA PRO A 272 7.13 13.65 -0.67
C PRO A 272 6.16 14.06 0.44
N LEU A 273 6.51 13.92 1.73
CA LEU A 273 5.70 14.44 2.83
C LEU A 273 5.47 15.96 2.71
N ALA A 274 6.51 16.72 2.33
CA ALA A 274 6.40 18.16 2.07
C ALA A 274 5.52 18.44 0.85
N PHE A 275 5.58 17.59 -0.19
CA PHE A 275 4.71 17.69 -1.35
C PHE A 275 3.23 17.51 -0.98
N HIS A 276 2.91 16.61 -0.03
CA HIS A 276 1.53 16.41 0.43
C HIS A 276 0.96 17.59 1.24
N VAL A 277 1.80 18.44 1.82
CA VAL A 277 1.36 19.75 2.37
C VAL A 277 0.72 20.59 1.26
N GLY A 278 1.28 20.56 0.04
CA GLY A 278 0.70 21.18 -1.14
C GLY A 278 -0.72 20.67 -1.46
N GLY A 279 -0.99 19.39 -1.18
CA GLY A 279 -2.34 18.80 -1.30
C GLY A 279 -3.34 19.45 -0.36
N PHE A 280 -2.97 19.69 0.90
CA PHE A 280 -3.83 20.39 1.86
C PHE A 280 -4.06 21.86 1.47
N ILE A 281 -3.03 22.55 0.97
CA ILE A 281 -3.15 23.92 0.47
C ILE A 281 -4.13 23.97 -0.72
N ALA A 282 -3.98 23.06 -1.69
CA ALA A 282 -4.88 22.96 -2.84
C ALA A 282 -6.34 22.71 -2.42
N MET A 283 -6.57 21.91 -1.36
CA MET A 283 -7.90 21.67 -0.80
C MET A 283 -8.47 22.89 -0.08
N ARG A 284 -7.64 23.68 0.61
CA ARG A 284 -8.05 24.93 1.28
C ARG A 284 -8.53 25.96 0.27
N ASP A 285 -7.75 26.18 -0.80
CA ASP A 285 -8.09 27.14 -1.87
C ASP A 285 -9.43 26.82 -2.53
N ARG A 286 -9.73 25.53 -2.75
CA ARG A 286 -11.00 25.10 -3.33
C ARG A 286 -12.20 25.49 -2.46
N ARG A 287 -12.09 25.40 -1.13
CA ARG A 287 -13.17 25.81 -0.22
C ARG A 287 -13.44 27.30 -0.33
N ALA A 288 -12.38 28.12 -0.35
CA ALA A 288 -12.48 29.57 -0.49
C ALA A 288 -13.14 30.00 -1.81
N SER A 289 -12.88 29.26 -2.91
CA SER A 289 -13.55 29.50 -4.20
C SER A 289 -15.01 29.01 -4.25
N SER A 290 -15.39 28.04 -3.41
CA SER A 290 -16.77 27.51 -3.39
C SER A 290 -17.70 28.32 -2.48
N SER A 291 -17.18 28.92 -1.40
CA SER A 291 -17.94 29.80 -0.52
C SER A 291 -18.30 31.13 -1.18
N THR A 292 -17.55 31.55 -2.19
CA THR A 292 -17.86 32.70 -3.04
C THR A 292 -18.84 32.38 -4.17
N ALA A 293 -19.07 31.08 -4.47
CA ALA A 293 -19.88 30.64 -5.61
C ALA A 293 -21.32 30.19 -5.24
N GLY A 294 -21.80 30.46 -4.01
CA GLY A 294 -23.20 30.25 -3.65
C GLY A 294 -23.70 28.79 -3.68
N TYR A 295 -22.82 27.80 -3.69
CA TYR A 295 -23.24 26.39 -3.65
C TYR A 295 -23.83 26.05 -2.29
N ASN A 296 -25.14 25.83 -2.26
CA ASN A 296 -25.91 25.46 -1.09
C ASN A 296 -25.46 24.07 -0.59
N LEU A 297 -24.63 24.05 0.45
CA LEU A 297 -24.18 22.82 1.12
C LEU A 297 -25.29 22.15 1.99
N ARG A 298 -26.54 22.61 1.89
CA ARG A 298 -27.67 22.21 2.76
C ARG A 298 -28.27 20.84 2.47
N ASP A 299 -27.95 20.17 1.36
CA ASP A 299 -28.48 18.82 1.08
C ASP A 299 -27.65 17.72 1.78
N ARG A 300 -27.40 17.93 3.08
CA ARG A 300 -26.82 16.94 4.00
C ARG A 300 -27.74 16.81 5.21
N ASN A 301 -28.93 16.25 4.99
CA ASN A 301 -29.67 15.49 5.98
C ASN A 301 -30.09 14.18 5.31
#